data_AF-A0A5J6IY49-F1
#
_entry.id   AF-A0A5J6IY49-F1
#
_cell.length_a   1.000
_cell.length_b   1.000
_cell.length_c   1.000
_cell.angle_alpha   90.00
_cell.angle_beta   90.00
_cell.angle_gamma   90.00
#
_symmetry.space_group_name_H-M   'P 1'
#
loop_
_entity.id
_entity.type
_entity.pdbx_description
1 polymer ?
#
loop_
_entity_poly.entity_id
_entity_poly.type
_entity_poly.pdbx_seq_one_letter_code
_entity_poly.pdbx_strand_id
1 'polypeptide(L)'
;MDVNSWFEVEDPEEYGEEPWDFDEAELAFLAALRARAADWQVPWAPSQVGRPEDESSFLVHISLLDEARRLVLAEWAVHFYGTHVKAGKVCDQLFNLHESPEHGFFRASGTVEELAERCADWFESLLCRPVVRVEWPFKDGKHATHWEFADTGEILATRGCIPADGSSPAHRLPVRP
;
A
#
# COMPACT_ATOMS: atom_id res chain seq x y z
N MET A 1 -22.11 10.39 -5.19
CA MET A 1 -21.02 9.59 -5.79
C MET A 1 -19.78 10.13 -5.14
N ASP A 2 -19.34 9.47 -4.08
CA ASP A 2 -18.23 9.95 -3.28
C ASP A 2 -16.98 10.06 -4.12
N VAL A 3 -16.34 11.21 -3.95
CA VAL A 3 -15.09 11.57 -4.59
C VAL A 3 -14.02 10.74 -3.90
N ASN A 4 -13.61 9.63 -4.51
CA ASN A 4 -12.39 8.85 -4.26
C ASN A 4 -11.54 9.42 -3.10
N SER A 5 -11.96 9.16 -1.86
CA SER A 5 -11.41 9.85 -0.71
C SER A 5 -10.19 9.09 -0.20
N TRP A 6 -9.19 9.81 0.30
CA TRP A 6 -7.98 9.20 0.83
C TRP A 6 -8.18 8.82 2.31
N PHE A 7 -7.72 7.62 2.66
CA PHE A 7 -7.64 7.11 4.02
C PHE A 7 -9.01 7.04 4.70
N GLU A 8 -9.97 6.33 4.10
CA GLU A 8 -11.32 6.17 4.66
C GLU A 8 -11.27 5.47 6.03
N VAL A 9 -12.08 5.93 6.98
CA VAL A 9 -12.17 5.24 8.28
C VAL A 9 -12.95 3.95 8.03
N GLU A 10 -12.31 2.81 8.31
CA GLU A 10 -13.01 1.52 8.35
C GLU A 10 -14.15 1.62 9.36
N ASP A 11 -15.33 1.12 8.99
CA ASP A 11 -16.52 1.13 9.85
C ASP A 11 -16.65 -0.22 10.57
N PRO A 12 -16.29 -0.33 11.87
CA PRO A 12 -16.40 -1.58 12.62
C PRO A 12 -17.86 -2.03 12.77
N GLU A 13 -18.82 -1.11 12.68
CA GLU A 13 -20.24 -1.44 12.81
C GLU A 13 -20.72 -2.36 11.66
N GLU A 14 -20.07 -2.32 10.48
CA GLU A 14 -20.33 -3.26 9.38
C GLU A 14 -20.05 -4.72 9.77
N TYR A 15 -19.19 -4.92 10.77
CA TYR A 15 -18.81 -6.23 11.31
C TYR A 15 -19.43 -6.50 12.69
N GLY A 16 -20.25 -5.58 13.20
CA GLY A 16 -20.89 -5.69 14.52
C GLY A 16 -19.96 -5.38 15.69
N GLU A 17 -18.90 -4.62 15.45
CA GLU A 17 -17.94 -4.17 16.46
C GLU A 17 -18.22 -2.71 16.87
N GLU A 18 -17.61 -2.26 17.97
CA GLU A 18 -17.77 -0.88 18.45
C GLU A 18 -16.98 0.10 17.56
N PRO A 19 -17.48 1.34 17.34
CA PRO A 19 -16.74 2.35 16.60
C PRO A 19 -15.35 2.59 17.17
N TRP A 20 -14.40 2.91 16.30
CA TRP A 20 -13.05 3.25 16.73
C TRP A 20 -13.03 4.48 17.67
N ASP A 21 -12.40 4.32 18.83
CA ASP A 21 -12.10 5.42 19.75
C ASP A 21 -10.71 5.98 19.45
N PHE A 22 -10.61 6.81 18.40
CA PHE A 22 -9.36 7.48 18.04
C PHE A 22 -9.08 8.66 18.97
N ASP A 23 -7.85 8.76 19.45
CA ASP A 23 -7.44 9.87 20.31
C ASP A 23 -7.17 11.17 19.53
N GLU A 24 -6.89 12.26 20.25
CA GLU A 24 -6.63 13.58 19.66
C GLU A 24 -5.42 13.57 18.71
N ALA A 25 -4.36 12.82 19.05
CA ALA A 25 -3.14 12.75 18.24
C ALA A 25 -3.37 11.95 16.96
N GLU A 26 -4.16 10.88 17.02
CA GLU A 26 -4.54 10.04 15.88
C GLU A 26 -5.44 10.78 14.90
N LEU A 27 -6.44 11.50 15.41
CA LEU A 27 -7.29 12.36 14.60
C LEU A 27 -6.50 13.50 13.95
N ALA A 28 -5.56 14.11 14.69
CA ALA A 28 -4.67 15.13 14.13
C ALA A 28 -3.74 14.56 13.05
N PHE A 29 -3.19 13.35 13.27
CA PHE A 29 -2.37 12.65 12.30
C PHE A 29 -3.15 12.38 11.00
N LEU A 30 -4.36 11.82 11.12
CA LEU A 30 -5.23 11.53 9.98
C LEU A 30 -5.61 12.79 9.20
N ALA A 31 -5.97 13.87 9.91
CA ALA A 31 -6.32 15.14 9.27
C ALA A 31 -5.15 15.73 8.49
N ALA A 32 -3.94 15.73 9.08
CA ALA A 32 -2.73 16.21 8.42
C ALA A 32 -2.36 15.34 7.20
N LEU A 33 -2.47 14.02 7.32
CA LEU A 33 -2.19 13.08 6.25
C LEU A 33 -3.16 13.26 5.07
N ARG A 34 -4.47 13.37 5.32
CA ARG A 34 -5.49 13.64 4.30
C ARG A 34 -5.29 15.00 3.63
N ALA A 35 -4.94 16.03 4.39
CA ALA A 35 -4.67 17.36 3.85
C ALA A 35 -3.52 17.33 2.84
N ARG A 36 -2.45 16.56 3.10
CA ARG A 36 -1.36 16.37 2.14
C ARG A 36 -1.79 15.53 0.92
N ALA A 37 -2.53 14.44 1.15
CA ALA A 37 -2.96 13.57 0.06
C ALA A 37 -3.98 14.20 -0.89
N ALA A 38 -4.70 15.24 -0.46
CA ALA A 38 -5.61 15.99 -1.31
C ALA A 38 -4.91 16.65 -2.51
N ASP A 39 -3.61 16.95 -2.41
CA ASP A 39 -2.82 17.59 -3.46
C ASP A 39 -2.05 16.59 -4.34
N TRP A 40 -2.07 15.29 -4.01
CA TRP A 40 -1.31 14.27 -4.74
C TRP A 40 -1.68 14.22 -6.22
N GLN A 41 -0.66 14.12 -7.07
CA GLN A 41 -0.81 13.99 -8.52
C GLN A 41 -0.58 12.55 -8.99
N VAL A 42 -1.10 11.59 -8.22
CA VAL A 42 -0.98 10.14 -8.49
C VAL A 42 -2.34 9.53 -8.78
N PRO A 43 -2.40 8.41 -9.53
CA PRO A 43 -3.68 7.73 -9.71
C PRO A 43 -4.17 7.20 -8.36
N TRP A 44 -5.47 7.37 -8.13
CA TRP A 44 -6.11 6.95 -6.87
C TRP A 44 -5.81 5.48 -6.54
N ALA A 45 -5.81 5.19 -5.25
CA ALA A 45 -5.62 3.85 -4.71
C ALA A 45 -6.52 3.68 -3.47
N PRO A 46 -7.14 2.50 -3.27
CA PRO A 46 -7.86 2.22 -2.03
C PRO A 46 -6.94 2.44 -0.83
N SER A 47 -7.45 3.14 0.16
CA SER A 47 -6.71 3.44 1.38
C SER A 47 -7.68 3.58 2.54
N GLN A 48 -7.30 3.03 3.68
CA GLN A 48 -8.15 2.96 4.86
C GLN A 48 -7.35 3.20 6.14
N VAL A 49 -8.08 3.54 7.19
CA VAL A 49 -7.56 3.66 8.55
C VAL A 49 -8.42 2.87 9.53
N GLY A 50 -7.77 2.32 10.53
CA GLY A 50 -8.39 1.47 11.53
C GLY A 50 -7.40 1.09 12.63
N ARG A 51 -7.54 -0.12 13.15
CA ARG A 51 -6.64 -0.72 14.12
C ARG A 51 -6.18 -2.09 13.62
N PRO A 52 -4.97 -2.55 13.97
CA PRO A 52 -4.65 -3.97 13.88
C PRO A 52 -5.50 -4.78 14.88
N GLU A 53 -5.60 -6.10 14.70
CA GLU A 53 -6.34 -6.99 15.62
C GLU A 53 -5.88 -6.90 17.09
N ASP A 54 -4.62 -6.53 17.32
CA ASP A 54 -4.06 -6.37 18.67
C ASP A 54 -4.23 -4.95 19.25
N GLU A 55 -4.89 -4.06 18.50
CA GLU A 55 -5.15 -2.65 18.82
C GLU A 55 -3.88 -1.83 19.18
N SER A 56 -2.69 -2.33 18.83
CA SER A 56 -1.42 -1.80 19.34
C SER A 56 -1.02 -0.43 18.79
N SER A 57 -1.70 0.04 17.73
CA SER A 57 -1.36 1.27 17.00
C SER A 57 -2.54 1.82 16.24
N PHE A 58 -2.45 3.06 15.80
CA PHE A 58 -3.31 3.59 14.74
C PHE A 58 -2.76 3.10 13.40
N LEU A 59 -3.58 2.38 12.64
CA LEU A 59 -3.17 1.77 11.38
C LEU A 59 -3.68 2.61 10.21
N VAL A 60 -2.79 2.91 9.28
CA VAL A 60 -3.12 3.49 7.98
C VAL A 60 -2.53 2.59 6.90
N HIS A 61 -3.31 2.22 5.90
CA HIS A 61 -2.76 1.45 4.78
C HIS A 61 -3.28 1.91 3.43
N ILE A 62 -2.54 1.53 2.38
CA ILE A 62 -2.86 1.79 0.99
C ILE A 62 -2.57 0.56 0.14
N SER A 63 -3.45 0.31 -0.83
CA SER A 63 -3.38 -0.86 -1.71
C SER A 63 -3.16 -0.42 -3.15
N LEU A 64 -2.07 -0.87 -3.77
CA LEU A 64 -1.81 -0.64 -5.20
C LEU A 64 -2.51 -1.72 -6.02
N LEU A 65 -3.28 -1.30 -7.02
CA LEU A 65 -4.11 -2.21 -7.84
C LEU A 65 -3.65 -2.30 -9.30
N ASP A 66 -3.86 -3.47 -9.91
CA ASP A 66 -4.13 -3.60 -11.35
C ASP A 66 -5.65 -3.56 -11.53
N GLU A 67 -6.21 -2.37 -11.73
CA GLU A 67 -7.66 -2.14 -11.85
C GLU A 67 -8.28 -2.97 -12.98
N ALA A 68 -7.58 -3.08 -14.12
CA ALA A 68 -8.05 -3.84 -15.27
C ALA A 68 -8.23 -5.33 -14.95
N ARG A 69 -7.52 -5.86 -13.96
CA ARG A 69 -7.62 -7.25 -13.49
C ARG A 69 -8.28 -7.40 -12.12
N ARG A 70 -8.64 -6.30 -11.46
CA ARG A 70 -9.17 -6.29 -10.09
C ARG A 70 -8.27 -7.07 -9.12
N LEU A 71 -6.96 -6.80 -9.18
CA LEU A 71 -5.95 -7.48 -8.39
C LEU A 71 -5.21 -6.47 -7.52
N VAL A 72 -5.10 -6.76 -6.22
CA VAL A 72 -4.15 -6.07 -5.32
C VAL A 72 -2.74 -6.56 -5.63
N LEU A 73 -1.87 -5.63 -6.02
CA LEU A 73 -0.49 -5.92 -6.37
C LEU A 73 0.41 -5.89 -5.14
N ALA A 74 0.19 -4.94 -4.24
CA ALA A 74 0.91 -4.81 -2.99
C ALA A 74 0.15 -3.86 -2.05
N GLU A 75 0.43 -4.00 -0.76
CA GLU A 75 -0.09 -3.13 0.29
C GLU A 75 1.05 -2.58 1.13
N TRP A 76 0.89 -1.35 1.57
CA TRP A 76 1.81 -0.67 2.48
C TRP A 76 1.04 -0.09 3.62
N ALA A 77 1.63 -0.16 4.81
CA ALA A 77 1.01 0.31 6.03
C ALA A 77 1.95 1.18 6.85
N VAL A 78 1.34 2.08 7.62
CA VAL A 78 1.93 2.90 8.67
C VAL A 78 1.24 2.54 9.98
N HIS A 79 2.04 2.14 10.96
CA HIS A 79 1.63 2.03 12.35
C HIS A 79 2.09 3.30 13.08
N PHE A 80 1.14 4.08 13.57
CA PHE A 80 1.38 5.30 14.34
C PHE A 80 1.13 5.06 15.83
N TYR A 81 2.06 5.54 16.65
CA TYR A 81 2.09 5.34 18.11
C TYR A 81 2.18 6.70 18.85
N GLY A 82 1.56 7.75 18.31
CA GLY A 82 1.55 9.10 18.87
C GLY A 82 2.81 9.92 18.55
N THR A 83 4.00 9.40 18.87
CA THR A 83 5.29 10.14 18.76
C THR A 83 6.27 9.52 17.77
N HIS A 84 5.90 8.37 17.20
CA HIS A 84 6.71 7.65 16.25
C HIS A 84 5.85 6.79 15.33
N VAL A 85 6.44 6.40 14.20
CA VAL A 85 5.83 5.51 13.21
C VAL A 85 6.75 4.35 12.84
N LYS A 86 6.13 3.25 12.43
CA LYS A 86 6.75 2.24 11.58
C LYS A 86 5.97 2.16 10.28
N ALA A 87 6.66 2.22 9.16
CA ALA A 87 6.03 2.18 7.85
C ALA A 87 6.75 1.16 6.96
N GLY A 88 6.01 0.41 6.15
CA GLY A 88 6.60 -0.59 5.27
C GLY A 88 5.58 -1.34 4.42
N LYS A 89 6.09 -2.24 3.57
CA LYS A 89 5.27 -3.18 2.81
C LYS A 89 4.63 -4.20 3.76
N VAL A 90 3.35 -4.43 3.61
CA VAL A 90 2.59 -5.44 4.37
C VAL A 90 2.96 -6.84 3.89
N CYS A 91 3.11 -7.78 4.82
CA CYS A 91 3.51 -9.16 4.51
C CYS A 91 2.47 -10.22 4.83
N ASP A 92 1.44 -9.89 5.58
CA ASP A 92 0.33 -10.77 5.90
C ASP A 92 -0.95 -9.97 6.16
N GLN A 93 -2.04 -10.69 6.41
CA GLN A 93 -3.37 -10.10 6.63
C GLN A 93 -3.49 -9.37 7.98
N LEU A 94 -2.51 -9.52 8.87
CA LEU A 94 -2.48 -8.86 10.18
C LEU A 94 -1.72 -7.54 10.12
N PHE A 95 -1.42 -7.06 8.90
CA PHE A 95 -0.66 -5.85 8.65
C PHE A 95 0.76 -5.88 9.23
N ASN A 96 1.36 -7.06 9.46
CA ASN A 96 2.77 -7.11 9.79
C ASN A 96 3.61 -6.55 8.64
N LEU A 97 4.69 -5.86 8.99
CA LEU A 97 5.56 -5.19 8.02
C LEU A 97 6.76 -6.06 7.66
N HIS A 98 7.12 -6.09 6.37
CA HIS A 98 8.47 -6.46 5.96
C HIS A 98 9.46 -5.39 6.42
N GLU A 99 10.16 -5.64 7.53
CA GLU A 99 11.16 -4.74 8.11
C GLU A 99 12.50 -4.68 7.33
N SER A 100 12.42 -4.59 5.99
CA SER A 100 13.58 -4.43 5.11
C SER A 100 13.55 -3.06 4.41
N PRO A 101 14.62 -2.26 4.48
CA PRO A 101 14.72 -1.00 3.74
C PRO A 101 14.53 -1.17 2.23
N GLU A 102 14.89 -2.34 1.68
CA GLU A 102 14.72 -2.67 0.26
C GLU A 102 13.25 -2.70 -0.17
N HIS A 103 12.33 -2.94 0.77
CA HIS A 103 10.89 -2.93 0.57
C HIS A 103 10.23 -1.65 1.10
N GLY A 104 11.02 -0.58 1.27
CA GLY A 104 10.55 0.73 1.68
C GLY A 104 10.31 0.87 3.19
N PHE A 105 10.81 -0.05 4.02
CA PHE A 105 10.64 0.05 5.46
C PHE A 105 11.38 1.25 6.05
N PHE A 106 10.71 2.02 6.92
CA PHE A 106 11.38 3.01 7.75
C PHE A 106 10.71 3.17 9.12
N ARG A 107 11.48 3.78 10.03
CA ARG A 107 11.01 4.26 11.34
C ARG A 107 11.33 5.74 11.47
N ALA A 108 10.44 6.48 12.09
CA ALA A 108 10.64 7.89 12.38
C ALA A 108 10.01 8.26 13.72
N SER A 109 10.56 9.29 14.36
CA SER A 109 10.00 9.92 15.56
C SER A 109 9.96 11.43 15.32
N GLY A 110 8.98 12.11 15.88
CA GLY A 110 8.77 13.54 15.63
C GLY A 110 7.42 14.01 16.16
N THR A 111 7.01 15.21 15.74
CA THR A 111 5.65 15.67 15.99
C THR A 111 4.66 14.96 15.08
N VAL A 112 3.37 15.05 15.41
CA VAL A 112 2.28 14.49 14.61
C VAL A 112 2.34 15.00 13.16
N GLU A 113 2.59 16.29 12.98
CA GLU A 113 2.65 16.94 11.68
C GLU A 113 3.85 16.47 10.86
N GLU A 114 5.04 16.39 11.47
CA GLU A 114 6.26 15.90 10.82
C GLU A 114 6.11 14.44 10.37
N LEU A 115 5.47 13.62 11.21
CA LEU A 115 5.22 12.22 10.91
C LEU A 115 4.18 12.07 9.80
N ALA A 116 3.09 12.85 9.84
CA ALA A 116 2.05 12.82 8.82
C ALA A 116 2.60 13.26 7.45
N GLU A 117 3.39 14.34 7.41
CA GLU A 117 4.08 14.80 6.20
C GLU A 117 4.99 13.71 5.64
N ARG A 118 5.86 13.13 6.47
CA ARG A 118 6.78 12.09 6.02
C ARG A 118 6.08 10.84 5.50
N CYS A 119 4.98 10.45 6.15
CA CYS A 119 4.17 9.31 5.69
C CYS A 119 3.43 9.63 4.39
N ALA A 120 2.93 10.86 4.23
CA ALA A 120 2.29 11.30 3.00
C ALA A 120 3.26 11.25 1.82
N ASP A 121 4.44 11.87 1.97
CA ASP A 121 5.48 11.89 0.94
C ASP A 121 5.93 10.47 0.58
N TRP A 122 6.04 9.60 1.57
CA TRP A 122 6.40 8.21 1.35
C TRP A 122 5.32 7.45 0.57
N PHE A 123 4.04 7.55 0.95
CA PHE A 123 2.95 6.92 0.20
C PHE A 123 2.86 7.46 -1.23
N GLU A 124 2.94 8.78 -1.42
CA GLU A 124 2.94 9.38 -2.76
C GLU A 124 4.10 8.86 -3.60
N SER A 125 5.30 8.77 -3.00
CA SER A 125 6.49 8.25 -3.69
C SER A 125 6.32 6.81 -4.15
N LEU A 126 5.57 5.98 -3.42
CA LEU A 126 5.27 4.58 -3.79
C LEU A 126 4.24 4.52 -4.93
N LEU A 127 3.19 5.34 -4.85
CA LEU A 127 2.12 5.37 -5.85
C LEU A 127 2.54 6.00 -7.18
N CYS A 128 3.54 6.87 -7.17
CA CYS A 128 4.18 7.46 -8.34
C CYS A 128 5.00 6.46 -9.16
N ARG A 129 5.29 5.27 -8.63
CA ARG A 129 6.24 4.37 -9.28
C ARG A 129 5.58 3.64 -10.45
N PRO A 130 6.23 3.60 -11.62
CA PRO A 130 5.70 2.90 -12.79
C PRO A 130 5.61 1.41 -12.51
N VAL A 131 4.49 0.79 -12.90
CA VAL A 131 4.28 -0.66 -12.76
C VAL A 131 4.23 -1.29 -14.14
N VAL A 132 4.94 -2.40 -14.29
CA VAL A 132 4.89 -3.23 -15.49
C VAL A 132 4.44 -4.65 -15.16
N ARG A 133 3.68 -5.21 -16.08
CA ARG A 133 3.28 -6.61 -16.09
C ARG A 133 4.18 -7.36 -17.05
N VAL A 134 4.82 -8.41 -16.56
CA VAL A 134 5.70 -9.26 -17.37
C VAL A 134 5.05 -10.63 -17.51
N GLU A 135 4.93 -11.11 -18.74
CA GLU A 135 4.19 -12.32 -19.08
C GLU A 135 5.09 -13.34 -19.79
N TRP A 136 5.01 -14.59 -19.32
CA TRP A 136 5.62 -15.75 -19.96
C TRP A 136 4.52 -16.65 -20.54
N PRO A 137 4.73 -17.19 -21.74
CA PRO A 137 3.83 -18.19 -22.28
C PRO A 137 3.92 -19.45 -21.43
N PHE A 138 2.78 -19.98 -20.98
CA PHE A 138 2.68 -21.28 -20.35
C PHE A 138 1.88 -22.24 -21.25
N LYS A 139 2.07 -23.55 -21.07
CA LYS A 139 1.29 -24.56 -21.81
C LYS A 139 -0.22 -24.33 -21.58
N ASP A 140 -1.01 -24.60 -22.61
CA ASP A 140 -2.48 -24.46 -22.63
C ASP A 140 -3.04 -23.02 -22.60
N GLY A 141 -2.25 -22.02 -23.03
CA GLY A 141 -2.72 -20.64 -23.20
C GLY A 141 -2.84 -19.83 -21.89
N LYS A 142 -2.41 -20.41 -20.77
CA LYS A 142 -2.21 -19.67 -19.52
C LYS A 142 -0.88 -18.91 -19.60
N HIS A 143 -0.77 -17.78 -18.91
CA HIS A 143 0.48 -17.03 -18.83
C HIS A 143 0.93 -16.98 -17.38
N ALA A 144 2.17 -17.37 -17.11
CA ALA A 144 2.81 -16.99 -15.85
C ALA A 144 3.06 -15.50 -15.92
N THR A 145 2.69 -14.78 -14.87
CA THR A 145 2.71 -13.32 -14.86
C THR A 145 3.27 -12.85 -13.54
N HIS A 146 4.13 -11.84 -13.55
CA HIS A 146 4.36 -11.04 -12.36
C HIS A 146 4.18 -9.56 -12.66
N TRP A 147 4.02 -8.78 -11.60
CA TRP A 147 3.99 -7.34 -11.62
C TRP A 147 5.20 -6.86 -10.84
N GLU A 148 5.88 -5.86 -11.37
CA GLU A 148 7.05 -5.28 -10.74
C GLU A 148 7.07 -3.78 -10.94
N PHE A 149 7.74 -3.07 -10.03
CA PHE A 149 8.09 -1.69 -10.27
C PHE A 149 9.12 -1.60 -11.41
N ALA A 150 8.87 -0.75 -12.40
CA ALA A 150 9.70 -0.69 -13.61
C ALA A 150 11.07 -0.05 -13.36
N ASP A 151 11.21 0.75 -12.30
CA ASP A 151 12.43 1.46 -11.91
C ASP A 151 13.41 0.57 -11.13
N THR A 152 12.93 -0.34 -10.26
CA THR A 152 13.79 -1.20 -9.43
C THR A 152 13.70 -2.69 -9.76
N GLY A 153 12.67 -3.13 -10.47
CA GLY A 153 12.39 -4.55 -10.67
C GLY A 153 11.88 -5.28 -9.42
N GLU A 154 11.50 -4.55 -8.37
CA GLU A 154 10.91 -5.17 -7.17
C GLU A 154 9.56 -5.81 -7.52
N ILE A 155 9.43 -7.10 -7.20
CA ILE A 155 8.21 -7.88 -7.46
C ILE A 155 7.11 -7.47 -6.47
N LEU A 156 5.95 -7.12 -7.02
CA LEU A 156 4.74 -6.78 -6.29
C LEU A 156 3.88 -8.02 -6.08
N ALA A 157 3.50 -8.67 -7.18
CA ALA A 157 2.65 -9.86 -7.18
C ALA A 157 3.11 -10.84 -8.25
N THR A 158 2.84 -12.12 -8.03
CA THR A 158 3.07 -13.18 -9.02
C THR A 158 1.84 -14.05 -9.15
N ARG A 159 1.52 -14.47 -10.37
CA ARG A 159 0.45 -15.40 -10.69
C ARG A 159 0.98 -16.50 -11.60
N GLY A 160 0.75 -17.75 -11.18
CA GLY A 160 1.25 -18.93 -11.88
C GLY A 160 2.72 -19.22 -11.57
N CYS A 161 3.29 -20.20 -12.26
CA CYS A 161 4.67 -20.64 -12.06
C CYS A 161 5.57 -20.01 -13.13
N ILE A 162 6.41 -19.05 -12.73
CA ILE A 162 7.42 -18.48 -13.63
C ILE A 162 8.42 -19.60 -14.00
N PRO A 163 8.74 -19.79 -15.29
CA PRO A 163 9.71 -20.80 -15.69
C PRO A 163 11.05 -20.63 -14.98
N ALA A 164 11.47 -21.65 -14.24
CA ALA A 164 12.76 -21.67 -13.54
C ALA A 164 13.97 -21.89 -14.49
N ASP A 165 13.71 -22.11 -15.78
CA ASP A 165 14.71 -22.39 -16.81
C ASP A 165 15.35 -21.12 -17.40
N GLY A 166 14.98 -19.93 -16.89
CA GLY A 166 15.52 -18.65 -17.35
C GLY A 166 14.94 -18.17 -18.69
N SER A 167 13.84 -18.77 -19.15
CA SER A 167 13.12 -18.32 -20.34
C SER A 167 12.82 -16.81 -20.26
N SER A 168 13.08 -16.09 -21.34
CA SER A 168 12.74 -14.67 -21.43
C SER A 168 11.23 -14.48 -21.49
N PRO A 169 10.69 -13.40 -20.89
CA PRO A 169 9.28 -13.07 -21.00
C PRO A 169 8.92 -12.72 -22.44
N ALA A 170 7.69 -13.07 -22.84
CA ALA A 170 7.17 -12.74 -24.17
C ALA A 170 6.69 -11.27 -24.23
N HIS A 171 6.15 -10.75 -23.13
CA HIS A 171 5.60 -9.41 -23.08
C HIS A 171 5.99 -8.69 -21.78
N ARG A 172 6.24 -7.38 -21.91
CA ARG A 172 6.38 -6.43 -20.81
C ARG A 172 5.47 -5.25 -21.13
N LEU A 173 4.42 -5.09 -20.33
CA LEU A 173 3.32 -4.17 -20.61
C LEU A 173 3.16 -3.17 -19.46
N PRO A 174 3.06 -1.86 -19.73
CA PRO A 174 2.77 -0.89 -18.68
C PRO A 174 1.39 -1.15 -18.08
N VAL A 175 1.30 -1.06 -16.76
CA VAL A 175 0.04 -1.18 -15.99
C VAL A 175 -0.35 0.18 -15.43
N ARG A 176 0.63 0.92 -14.90
CA ARG A 176 0.49 2.27 -14.36
C ARG A 176 1.72 3.10 -14.81
N PRO A 177 1.52 4.37 -15.24
CA PRO A 177 2.62 5.27 -15.58
C PRO A 177 3.55 5.55 -14.41
#